data_AF-A0AAV7UMC1-F1
#
_entry.id   AF-A0AAV7UMC1-F1
#
_cell.length_a   1.000
_cell.length_b   1.000
_cell.length_c   1.000
_cell.angle_alpha   90.00
_cell.angle_beta   90.00
_cell.angle_gamma   90.00
#
_symmetry.space_group_name_H-M   'P 1'
#
loop_
_entity.id
_entity.type
_entity.pdbx_description
1 polymer ?
#
loop_
_entity_poly.entity_id
_entity_poly.type
_entity_poly.pdbx_seq_one_letter_code
_entity_poly.pdbx_strand_id
1 'polypeptide(L)'
;GKMAKPFTPEEANNIVMSLDRPAVFSNMVYDWPARHWNAKYLSEKLIGKKIRFRMGKKKADTGIQFETQCCYVDATLEQFLDWSCKKPVFPSPFAPFDSCEYWAYADYKYIAMLMSENTEMF
;
A
#
# COMPACT_ATOMS: atom_id res chain seq x y z
N GLY A 1 21.00 -4.44 20.12
CA GLY A 1 19.72 -4.25 20.85
C GLY A 1 18.91 -5.53 20.77
N LYS A 2 18.15 -5.87 21.82
CA LYS A 2 17.36 -7.12 21.86
C LYS A 2 16.42 -7.21 20.64
N MET A 3 16.61 -8.21 19.79
CA MET A 3 15.77 -8.48 18.62
C MET A 3 14.53 -9.27 19.04
N ALA A 4 13.61 -8.63 19.76
CA ALA A 4 12.35 -9.23 20.19
C ALA A 4 11.25 -8.18 20.29
N LYS A 5 9.99 -8.61 20.18
CA LYS A 5 8.82 -7.77 20.43
C LYS A 5 8.89 -7.18 21.84
N PRO A 6 8.70 -5.86 22.01
CA PRO A 6 8.71 -5.25 23.34
C PRO A 6 7.50 -5.63 24.21
N PHE A 7 6.37 -5.96 23.59
CA PHE A 7 5.12 -6.28 24.26
C PHE A 7 4.51 -7.57 23.68
N THR A 8 3.83 -8.32 24.53
CA THR A 8 2.90 -9.37 24.11
C THR A 8 1.65 -8.76 23.44
N PRO A 9 0.86 -9.56 22.68
CA PRO A 9 -0.39 -9.07 22.11
C PRO A 9 -1.37 -8.51 23.14
N GLU A 10 -1.45 -9.11 24.33
CA GLU A 10 -2.33 -8.67 25.42
C GLU A 10 -1.87 -7.33 26.02
N GLU A 11 -0.58 -7.19 26.32
CA GLU A 11 -0.02 -5.92 26.82
C GLU A 11 -0.20 -4.80 25.81
N ALA A 12 0.09 -5.06 24.54
CA ALA A 12 -0.10 -4.08 23.47
C ALA A 12 -1.57 -3.65 23.35
N ASN A 13 -2.52 -4.59 23.47
CA ASN A 13 -3.95 -4.29 23.46
C ASN A 13 -4.33 -3.41 24.67
N ASN A 14 -3.91 -3.77 25.88
CA ASN A 14 -4.18 -2.98 27.09
C ASN A 14 -3.63 -1.55 26.98
N ILE A 15 -2.44 -1.38 26.39
CA ILE A 15 -1.89 -0.05 26.11
C ILE A 15 -2.80 0.67 25.11
N VAL A 16 -3.11 0.06 23.95
CA VAL A 16 -3.96 0.66 22.91
C VAL A 16 -5.29 1.13 23.47
N MET A 17 -5.93 0.35 24.34
CA MET A 17 -7.22 0.67 24.94
C MET A 17 -7.16 1.81 25.98
N SER A 18 -5.97 2.18 26.46
CA SER A 18 -5.77 3.29 27.41
C SER A 18 -5.20 4.56 26.79
N LEU A 19 -4.92 4.56 25.48
CA LEU A 19 -4.35 5.72 24.80
C LEU A 19 -5.40 6.77 24.45
N ASP A 20 -5.21 7.99 24.96
CA ASP A 20 -6.00 9.17 24.53
C ASP A 20 -5.44 9.84 23.26
N ARG A 21 -4.28 9.39 22.77
CA ARG A 21 -3.57 9.96 21.62
C ARG A 21 -2.88 8.87 20.80
N PRO A 22 -2.66 9.07 19.49
CA PRO A 22 -1.94 8.10 18.66
C PRO A 22 -0.54 7.81 19.21
N ALA A 23 -0.15 6.54 19.23
CA ALA A 23 1.19 6.08 19.62
C ALA A 23 1.79 5.18 18.55
N VAL A 24 3.12 5.17 18.47
CA VAL A 24 3.88 4.27 17.59
C VAL A 24 4.51 3.16 18.42
N PHE A 25 4.13 1.92 18.13
CA PHE A 25 4.70 0.75 18.79
C PHE A 25 5.89 0.22 17.99
N SER A 26 7.09 0.68 18.37
CA SER A 26 8.32 0.27 17.69
C SER A 26 8.58 -1.23 17.85
N ASN A 27 9.09 -1.87 16.80
CA ASN A 27 9.51 -3.28 16.78
C ASN A 27 8.42 -4.34 17.04
N MET A 28 7.14 -3.98 17.01
CA MET A 28 6.02 -4.94 17.23
C MET A 28 5.72 -5.85 16.04
N VAL A 29 6.23 -5.54 14.85
CA VAL A 29 6.05 -6.33 13.61
C VAL A 29 7.31 -7.11 13.23
N TYR A 30 8.27 -7.23 14.15
CA TYR A 30 9.62 -7.74 13.87
C TYR A 30 9.64 -9.15 13.24
N ASP A 31 8.76 -10.01 13.72
CA ASP A 31 8.59 -11.43 13.38
C ASP A 31 7.39 -11.68 12.45
N TRP A 32 6.72 -10.64 11.96
CA TRP A 32 5.58 -10.81 11.06
C TRP A 32 6.06 -11.31 9.69
N PRO A 33 5.41 -12.32 9.09
CA PRO A 33 5.68 -12.75 7.71
C PRO A 33 5.64 -11.57 6.73
N ALA A 34 4.68 -10.66 6.94
CA ALA A 34 4.47 -9.47 6.14
C ALA A 34 5.65 -8.47 6.12
N ARG A 35 6.64 -8.60 7.02
CA ARG A 35 7.83 -7.74 7.03
C ARG A 35 8.65 -7.83 5.73
N HIS A 36 8.54 -8.94 5.01
CA HIS A 36 9.25 -9.13 3.73
C HIS A 36 8.48 -8.55 2.53
N TRP A 37 7.26 -8.05 2.75
CA TRP A 37 6.45 -7.50 1.68
C TRP A 37 7.10 -6.25 1.10
N ASN A 38 7.23 -6.26 -0.22
CA ASN A 38 7.58 -5.10 -1.03
C ASN A 38 6.75 -5.18 -2.31
N ALA A 39 6.67 -4.07 -3.06
CA ALA A 39 5.81 -3.99 -4.23
C ALA A 39 6.12 -5.09 -5.27
N LYS A 40 7.40 -5.48 -5.44
CA LYS A 40 7.78 -6.58 -6.33
C LYS A 40 7.24 -7.92 -5.84
N TYR A 41 7.50 -8.28 -4.57
CA TYR A 41 6.99 -9.51 -3.97
C TYR A 41 5.45 -9.59 -4.07
N LEU A 42 4.77 -8.48 -3.80
CA LEU A 42 3.31 -8.41 -3.91
C LEU A 42 2.82 -8.55 -5.34
N SER A 43 3.55 -8.00 -6.33
CA SER A 43 3.20 -8.16 -7.75
C SER A 43 3.27 -9.61 -8.20
N GLU A 44 4.21 -10.40 -7.67
CA GLU A 44 4.32 -11.84 -7.95
C GLU A 44 3.17 -12.63 -7.31
N LYS A 45 2.75 -12.27 -6.10
CA LYS A 45 1.65 -12.93 -5.38
C LYS A 45 0.26 -12.56 -5.89
N LEU A 46 0.10 -11.36 -6.40
CA LEU A 46 -1.16 -10.81 -6.92
C LEU A 46 -1.16 -10.78 -8.46
N ILE A 47 -0.40 -11.68 -9.10
CA ILE A 47 -0.22 -11.68 -10.55
C ILE A 47 -1.56 -11.63 -11.28
N GLY A 48 -1.71 -10.67 -12.18
CA GLY A 48 -2.92 -10.47 -12.97
C GLY A 48 -4.16 -9.98 -12.19
N LYS A 49 -4.12 -9.85 -10.86
CA LYS A 49 -5.24 -9.31 -10.08
C LYS A 49 -5.34 -7.80 -10.32
N LYS A 50 -6.55 -7.32 -10.60
CA LYS A 50 -6.82 -5.90 -10.80
C LYS A 50 -7.01 -5.20 -9.46
N ILE A 51 -6.31 -4.08 -9.31
CA ILE A 51 -6.34 -3.18 -8.17
C ILE A 51 -6.81 -1.83 -8.69
N ARG A 52 -7.70 -1.19 -7.92
CA ARG A 52 -8.16 0.16 -8.19
C ARG A 52 -7.19 1.17 -7.58
N PHE A 53 -6.53 1.93 -8.44
CA PHE A 53 -5.63 3.01 -8.05
C PHE A 53 -6.34 4.34 -8.16
N ARG A 54 -6.33 5.10 -7.07
CA ARG A 54 -6.68 6.51 -7.05
C ARG A 54 -5.52 7.32 -7.61
N MET A 55 -5.80 8.21 -8.55
CA MET A 55 -4.83 9.09 -9.18
C MET A 55 -4.97 10.52 -8.67
N GLY A 56 -3.85 11.21 -8.50
CA GLY A 56 -3.85 12.65 -8.21
C GLY A 56 -2.58 13.35 -8.69
N LYS A 57 -2.64 14.68 -8.78
CA LYS A 57 -1.49 15.51 -9.20
C LYS A 57 -0.55 15.76 -8.02
N LYS A 58 0.75 15.81 -8.29
CA LYS A 58 1.80 16.08 -7.29
C LYS A 58 2.02 17.56 -6.98
N LYS A 59 1.35 18.48 -7.69
CA LYS A 59 1.62 19.92 -7.57
C LYS A 59 1.25 20.45 -6.18
N ALA A 60 2.15 21.27 -5.63
CA ALA A 60 2.01 21.87 -4.29
C ALA A 60 0.93 22.96 -4.20
N ASP A 61 0.50 23.52 -5.33
CA ASP A 61 -0.53 24.57 -5.43
C ASP A 61 -1.95 24.01 -5.51
N THR A 62 -2.11 22.72 -5.78
CA THR A 62 -3.42 22.08 -5.71
C THR A 62 -3.80 21.92 -4.25
N GLY A 63 -4.91 22.55 -3.85
CA GLY A 63 -5.51 22.33 -2.54
C GLY A 63 -5.81 20.83 -2.30
N ILE A 64 -6.42 20.52 -1.17
CA ILE A 64 -6.76 19.13 -0.80
C ILE A 64 -7.50 18.46 -1.96
N GLN A 65 -6.88 17.43 -2.55
CA GLN A 65 -7.53 16.59 -3.55
C GLN A 65 -8.43 15.61 -2.78
N PHE A 66 -9.73 15.86 -2.78
CA PHE A 66 -10.71 14.96 -2.17
C PHE A 66 -10.93 13.73 -3.05
N GLU A 67 -11.37 12.64 -2.43
CA GLU A 67 -11.59 11.37 -3.12
C GLU A 67 -12.57 11.51 -4.30
N THR A 68 -13.65 12.29 -4.11
CA THR A 68 -14.68 12.55 -5.12
C THR A 68 -14.20 13.32 -6.36
N GLN A 69 -13.00 13.91 -6.30
CA GLN A 69 -12.44 14.73 -7.38
C GLN A 69 -11.29 14.01 -8.11
N CYS A 70 -10.96 12.79 -7.70
CA CYS A 70 -9.86 12.03 -8.27
C CYS A 70 -10.31 11.10 -9.39
N CYS A 71 -9.41 10.86 -10.35
CA CYS A 71 -9.56 9.80 -11.33
C CYS A 71 -9.15 8.46 -10.74
N TYR A 72 -9.68 7.38 -11.29
CA TYR A 72 -9.31 6.02 -10.89
C TYR A 72 -8.84 5.21 -12.10
N VAL A 73 -7.89 4.31 -11.85
CA VAL A 73 -7.32 3.40 -12.85
C VAL A 73 -7.36 2.00 -12.28
N ASP A 74 -8.02 1.08 -12.99
CA ASP A 74 -8.02 -0.34 -12.65
C ASP A 74 -6.85 -1.03 -13.39
N ALA A 75 -5.80 -1.37 -12.65
CA ALA A 75 -4.54 -1.91 -13.20
C ALA A 75 -3.98 -3.03 -12.33
N THR A 76 -3.01 -3.79 -12.84
CA THR A 76 -2.28 -4.75 -12.02
C THR A 76 -1.08 -4.10 -11.32
N LEU A 77 -0.53 -4.77 -10.31
CA LEU A 77 0.63 -4.27 -9.56
C LEU A 77 1.89 -4.17 -10.44
N GLU A 78 2.04 -5.06 -11.40
CA GLU A 78 3.08 -5.08 -12.43
C GLU A 78 2.97 -3.83 -13.31
N GLN A 79 1.77 -3.50 -13.79
CA GLN A 79 1.52 -2.30 -14.59
C GLN A 79 1.83 -1.02 -13.80
N PHE A 80 1.49 -0.99 -12.51
CA PHE A 80 1.83 0.12 -11.62
C PHE A 80 3.35 0.23 -11.40
N LEU A 81 4.04 -0.88 -11.15
CA LEU A 81 5.49 -0.92 -10.98
C LEU A 81 6.22 -0.40 -12.21
N ASP A 82 5.84 -0.88 -13.40
CA ASP A 82 6.46 -0.46 -14.64
C ASP A 82 6.23 1.04 -14.92
N TRP A 83 5.01 1.55 -14.66
CA TRP A 83 4.70 2.98 -14.71
C TRP A 83 5.53 3.80 -13.72
N SER A 84 5.65 3.34 -12.48
CA SER A 84 6.41 4.02 -11.42
C SER A 84 7.91 4.09 -11.73
N CYS A 85 8.43 3.07 -12.43
CA CYS A 85 9.83 2.99 -12.86
C CYS A 85 10.08 3.62 -14.25
N LYS A 86 9.09 4.30 -14.85
CA LYS A 86 9.17 4.91 -16.20
C LYS A 86 9.59 3.93 -17.29
N LYS A 87 9.24 2.65 -17.14
CA LYS A 87 9.48 1.69 -18.21
C LYS A 87 8.50 1.96 -19.36
N PRO A 88 8.92 1.78 -20.62
CA PRO A 88 8.00 1.86 -21.75
C PRO A 88 7.01 0.69 -21.67
N VAL A 89 5.72 0.99 -21.54
CA VAL A 89 4.65 -0.02 -21.50
C VAL A 89 3.57 0.35 -22.51
N PHE A 90 3.32 -0.54 -23.48
CA PHE A 90 2.26 -0.38 -24.47
C PHE A 90 1.36 -1.62 -24.51
N PRO A 91 0.02 -1.49 -24.37
CA PRO A 91 -0.75 -0.40 -23.76
C PRO A 91 -0.87 -0.57 -22.23
N SER A 92 -0.60 0.50 -21.47
CA SER A 92 -0.81 0.55 -20.01
C SER A 92 -2.03 1.39 -19.65
N PRO A 93 -2.87 0.97 -18.68
CA PRO A 93 -3.93 1.82 -18.12
C PRO A 93 -3.43 3.15 -17.55
N PHE A 94 -2.14 3.22 -17.18
CA PHE A 94 -1.51 4.45 -16.68
C PHE A 94 -0.97 5.36 -17.79
N ALA A 95 -1.04 4.98 -19.07
CA ALA A 95 -0.49 5.76 -20.18
C ALA A 95 -0.92 7.25 -20.21
N PRO A 96 -2.15 7.63 -19.80
CA PRO A 96 -2.55 9.04 -19.75
C PRO A 96 -1.88 9.87 -18.64
N PHE A 97 -1.13 9.26 -17.72
CA PHE A 97 -0.61 9.90 -16.51
C PHE A 97 0.93 9.85 -16.50
N ASP A 98 1.60 11.00 -16.55
CA ASP A 98 3.05 11.07 -16.33
C ASP A 98 3.37 10.78 -14.86
N SER A 99 4.22 9.79 -14.60
CA SER A 99 4.65 9.43 -13.24
C SER A 99 5.47 10.54 -12.55
N CYS A 100 5.98 11.53 -13.28
CA CYS A 100 6.58 12.75 -12.71
C CYS A 100 5.53 13.70 -12.15
N GLU A 101 4.36 13.79 -12.79
CA GLU A 101 3.31 14.77 -12.46
C GLU A 101 2.21 14.19 -11.57
N TYR A 102 2.01 12.87 -11.62
CA TYR A 102 0.94 12.19 -10.89
C TYR A 102 1.47 11.23 -9.83
N TRP A 103 0.70 11.08 -8.77
CA TRP A 103 0.81 9.99 -7.79
C TRP A 103 -0.36 9.02 -7.99
N ALA A 104 -0.16 7.78 -7.57
CA ALA A 104 -1.19 6.76 -7.52
C ALA A 104 -1.19 6.10 -6.14
N TYR A 105 -2.38 5.79 -5.64
CA TYR A 105 -2.58 5.18 -4.32
C TYR A 105 -3.62 4.06 -4.42
N ALA A 106 -3.32 2.91 -3.83
CA ALA A 106 -4.28 1.82 -3.65
C ALA A 106 -4.58 1.68 -2.15
N ASP A 107 -5.86 1.58 -1.80
CA ASP A 107 -6.30 1.47 -0.41
C ASP A 107 -5.99 0.06 0.14
N TYR A 108 -5.39 0.02 1.33
CA TYR A 108 -4.95 -1.21 1.99
C TYR A 108 -6.09 -2.18 2.30
N LYS A 109 -7.33 -1.71 2.47
CA LYS A 109 -8.52 -2.55 2.67
C LYS A 109 -8.78 -3.42 1.45
N TYR A 110 -8.61 -2.86 0.25
CA TYR A 110 -8.75 -3.62 -0.99
C TYR A 110 -7.64 -4.66 -1.14
N ILE A 111 -6.40 -4.31 -0.76
CA ILE A 111 -5.29 -5.26 -0.78
C ILE A 111 -5.53 -6.41 0.20
N ALA A 112 -6.04 -6.12 1.41
CA ALA A 112 -6.41 -7.15 2.38
C ALA A 112 -7.51 -8.08 1.85
N MET A 113 -8.54 -7.54 1.17
CA MET A 113 -9.57 -8.35 0.52
C MET A 113 -9.01 -9.24 -0.59
N LEU A 114 -8.12 -8.71 -1.44
CA LEU A 114 -7.49 -9.46 -2.52
C LEU A 114 -6.59 -10.60 -2.01
N MET A 115 -6.08 -10.46 -0.79
CA MET A 115 -5.24 -11.47 -0.13
C MET A 115 -6.02 -12.39 0.82
N SER A 116 -7.34 -12.24 0.95
CA SER A 116 -8.15 -13.08 1.85
C SER A 116 -8.05 -14.58 1.53
N GLU A 117 -7.75 -14.92 0.27
CA GLU A 117 -7.51 -16.30 -0.19
C GLU A 117 -6.10 -16.83 0.16
N ASN A 118 -5.18 -15.98 0.64
CA ASN A 118 -3.77 -16.29 0.90
C ASN A 118 -3.41 -16.05 2.38
N THR A 119 -4.02 -16.83 3.28
CA THR A 119 -3.86 -16.68 4.74
C THR A 119 -2.44 -16.86 5.24
N GLU A 120 -1.56 -17.56 4.50
CA GLU A 120 -0.15 -17.76 4.87
C GLU A 120 0.74 -16.52 4.68
N MET A 121 0.22 -15.46 4.08
CA MET A 121 0.98 -14.22 3.87
C MET A 121 0.99 -13.29 5.09
N PHE A 122 0.15 -13.56 6.10
CA PHE A 122 -0.08 -12.73 7.29
C PHE A 122 0.52 -13.32 8.57
#